data_AF-A0A0F9WA48-F1
#
_entry.id   AF-A0A0F9WA48-F1
#
_cell.length_a   1.000
_cell.length_b   1.000
_cell.length_c   1.000
_cell.angle_alpha   90.00
_cell.angle_beta   90.00
_cell.angle_gamma   90.00
#
_symmetry.space_group_name_H-M   'P 1'
#
loop_
_entity.id
_entity.type
_entity.pdbx_description
1 polymer ?
#
loop_
_entity_poly.entity_id
_entity_poly.type
_entity_poly.pdbx_seq_one_letter_code
_entity_poly.pdbx_strand_id
1 'polypeptide(L)' 'SRTVDDIRKTVFRQKELILKGFDMLKKGGVMVYSTCSVLTEENEEVVTYLLTKRPNAKVSAM' A
#
# COMPACT_ATOMS: atom_id res chain seq x y z
N SER A 1 7.06 10.48 20.33
CA SER A 1 7.45 10.59 18.90
C SER A 1 7.78 9.19 18.39
N ARG A 2 7.42 8.84 17.15
CA ARG A 2 7.80 7.54 16.53
C ARG A 2 9.29 7.58 16.15
N THR A 3 9.99 6.46 16.29
CA THR A 3 11.38 6.36 15.81
C THR A 3 11.42 6.02 14.32
N VAL A 4 12.58 6.24 13.68
CA VAL A 4 12.80 5.85 12.27
C VAL A 4 12.62 4.34 12.08
N ASP A 5 13.05 3.53 13.05
CA ASP A 5 12.90 2.08 12.98
C ASP A 5 11.44 1.65 13.09
N ASP A 6 10.62 2.36 13.87
CA ASP A 6 9.17 2.12 13.93
C ASP A 6 8.50 2.44 12.58
N ILE A 7 8.94 3.50 11.90
CA ILE A 7 8.44 3.86 10.57
C ILE A 7 8.79 2.76 9.57
N ARG A 8 10.06 2.34 9.52
CA ARG A 8 10.51 1.29 8.60
C ARG A 8 9.77 -0.03 8.78
N LYS A 9 9.57 -0.47 10.03
CA LYS A 9 8.81 -1.69 10.34
C LYS A 9 7.35 -1.59 9.87
N THR A 10 6.73 -0.43 10.10
CA THR A 10 5.34 -0.20 9.66
C THR A 10 5.24 -0.18 8.14
N VAL A 11 6.12 0.54 7.44
CA VAL A 11 6.16 0.59 5.97
C VAL A 11 6.35 -0.80 5.38
N PHE A 12 7.26 -1.60 5.94
CA PHE A 12 7.46 -2.99 5.52
C PHE A 12 6.17 -3.80 5.62
N ARG A 13 5.48 -3.72 6.77
CA ARG A 13 4.23 -4.45 6.99
C ARG A 13 3.10 -3.95 6.09
N GLN A 14 3.00 -2.64 5.85
CA GLN A 14 2.01 -2.07 4.93
C GLN A 14 2.23 -2.56 3.50
N LYS A 15 3.48 -2.66 3.04
CA LYS A 15 3.86 -3.23 1.73
C LYS A 15 3.48 -4.71 1.61
N GLU A 16 3.56 -5.51 2.67
CA GLU A 16 3.07 -6.90 2.65
C GLU A 16 1.54 -6.98 2.62
N LEU A 17 0.88 -6.20 3.47
CA LEU A 17 -0.58 -6.20 3.60
C LEU A 17 -1.28 -5.74 2.33
N ILE A 18 -0.76 -4.70 1.67
CA ILE A 18 -1.38 -4.17 0.44
C ILE A 18 -1.33 -5.20 -0.71
N LEU A 19 -0.24 -5.97 -0.82
CA LEU A 19 -0.13 -7.04 -1.82
C LEU A 19 -1.15 -8.15 -1.54
N LYS A 20 -1.22 -8.61 -0.28
CA LYS A 20 -2.17 -9.66 0.11
C LYS A 20 -3.62 -9.22 -0.03
N GLY A 21 -3.94 -8.00 0.39
CA GLY A 21 -5.27 -7.42 0.26
C GLY A 21 -5.72 -7.34 -1.20
N PHE A 22 -4.82 -6.91 -2.10
CA PHE A 22 -5.10 -6.87 -3.53
C PHE A 22 -5.30 -8.27 -4.13
N ASP A 23 -4.44 -9.24 -3.79
CA ASP A 23 -4.52 -10.62 -4.28
C ASP A 23 -5.80 -11.34 -3.85
N MET A 24 -6.42 -10.91 -2.74
CA MET A 24 -7.68 -11.45 -2.23
C MET A 24 -8.93 -10.88 -2.92
N LEU A 25 -8.78 -9.83 -3.74
CA LEU A 25 -9.91 -9.26 -4.46
C LEU A 25 -10.46 -10.26 -5.49
N LYS A 26 -11.79 -10.30 -5.62
CA LYS A 26 -12.42 -10.91 -6.79
C LYS A 26 -12.02 -10.13 -8.05
N LYS A 27 -12.07 -10.77 -9.22
CA LYS A 27 -11.85 -10.09 -10.51
C LYS A 27 -12.78 -8.88 -10.63
N GLY A 28 -12.20 -7.72 -10.94
CA GLY A 28 -12.94 -6.44 -11.02
C GLY A 28 -13.26 -5.80 -9.67
N GLY A 29 -12.83 -6.39 -8.55
CA GLY A 29 -12.98 -5.79 -7.22
C GLY A 29 -12.11 -4.54 -7.05
N VAL A 30 -12.52 -3.69 -6.09
CA VAL A 30 -11.82 -2.45 -5.75
C VAL A 30 -11.31 -2.55 -4.31
N MET A 31 -10.07 -2.14 -4.10
CA MET A 31 -9.47 -1.97 -2.77
C MET A 31 -9.23 -0.48 -2.53
N VAL A 32 -9.58 -0.02 -1.32
CA VAL A 32 -9.22 1.31 -0.83
C VAL A 32 -8.05 1.14 0.15
N TYR A 33 -6.93 1.78 -0.16
CA TYR A 33 -5.80 1.89 0.75
C TYR A 33 -5.84 3.28 1.40
N SER A 34 -5.77 3.33 2.73
CA SER A 34 -5.77 4.59 3.48
C SER A 34 -4.89 4.44 4.72
N THR A 35 -4.27 5.54 5.13
CA THR A 35 -3.50 5.61 6.37
C THR A 35 -3.88 6.90 7.11
N CYS A 36 -3.48 6.99 8.38
CA CYS A 36 -3.54 8.24 9.15
C CYS A 36 -2.16 8.93 9.21
N SER A 37 -1.28 8.66 8.24
CA SER A 37 0.07 9.22 8.17
C SER A 37 0.21 10.25 7.05
N VAL A 38 1.10 11.21 7.26
CA VAL A 38 1.52 12.20 6.26
C VAL A 38 2.83 11.83 5.57
N LEU A 39 3.46 10.71 5.97
CA LEU A 39 4.75 10.27 5.44
C LEU A 39 4.57 9.61 4.07
N THR A 40 5.39 10.00 3.09
CA THR A 40 5.37 9.46 1.73
C THR A 40 5.68 7.96 1.70
N GLU A 41 6.57 7.50 2.59
CA GLU A 41 6.96 6.10 2.72
C GLU A 41 5.79 5.20 3.16
N GLU A 42 4.84 5.75 3.90
CA GLU A 42 3.61 5.09 4.34
C GLU A 42 2.44 5.29 3.36
N ASN A 43 2.61 6.07 2.28
CA ASN A 43 1.56 6.40 1.33
C ASN A 43 1.96 6.07 -0.12
N GLU A 44 2.47 7.04 -0.88
CA GLU A 44 2.77 6.91 -2.32
C GLU A 44 3.76 5.78 -2.61
N GLU A 45 4.74 5.55 -1.72
CA GLU A 45 5.67 4.44 -1.90
C GLU A 45 5.01 3.07 -1.77
N VAL A 46 4.04 2.91 -0.85
CA VAL A 46 3.32 1.65 -0.65
C VAL A 46 2.42 1.37 -1.85
N VAL A 47 1.75 2.39 -2.37
CA VAL A 47 0.93 2.28 -3.59
C VAL A 47 1.79 1.99 -4.81
N THR A 48 2.91 2.69 -4.98
CA THR A 48 3.86 2.45 -6.08
C THR A 48 4.43 1.03 -6.02
N TYR A 49 4.71 0.54 -4.81
CA TYR A 49 5.15 -0.84 -4.60
C TYR A 49 4.11 -1.86 -5.06
N LEU A 50 2.82 -1.66 -4.74
CA LEU A 50 1.75 -2.52 -5.26
C LEU A 50 1.72 -2.52 -6.80
N LEU A 51 1.68 -1.32 -7.41
CA LEU A 51 1.57 -1.18 -8.87
C LEU A 51 2.77 -1.81 -9.60
N THR A 52 3.96 -1.72 -9.02
CA THR A 52 5.17 -2.34 -9.57
C THR A 52 5.12 -3.87 -9.48
N LYS A 53 4.56 -4.41 -8.39
CA LYS A 53 4.54 -5.87 -8.12
C LYS A 53 3.31 -6.58 -8.70
N ARG A 54 2.26 -5.86 -9.09
CA ARG A 54 1.01 -6.40 -9.63
C ARG A 54 0.63 -5.62 -10.89
N PRO A 55 1.04 -6.09 -12.09
CA PRO A 55 0.75 -5.41 -13.35
C PRO A 55 -0.74 -5.24 -13.68
N ASN A 56 -1.60 -6.03 -13.04
CA ASN A 56 -3.06 -5.93 -13.16
C ASN A 56 -3.69 -4.92 -12.19
N ALA A 57 -2.92 -4.33 -11.28
CA ALA A 57 -3.38 -3.24 -10.42
C ALA A 57 -3.41 -1.92 -11.22
N LYS A 58 -4.45 -1.12 -11.00
CA LYS A 58 -4.60 0.20 -11.60
C LYS A 58 -5.14 1.16 -10.55
N VAL A 59 -4.62 2.38 -10.52
CA VAL A 59 -5.19 3.47 -9.72
C VAL A 59 -6.37 4.05 -10.50
N SER A 60 -7.51 4.20 -9.84
CA SER A 60 -8.65 4.92 -10.41
C SER A 60 -8.42 6.41 -10.15
N ALA A 61 -8.38 7.21 -11.21
CA ALA A 61 -8.69 8.64 -11.09
C ALA A 61 -10.22 8.74 -10.97
N MET A 62 -10.71 9.44 -9.95
CA MET A 62 -12.08 9.96 -9.96
C MET A 62 -12.11 11.27 -10.73
#